data_AF-A0A842KXZ8-F1
#
_entry.id   AF-A0A842KXZ8-F1
#
_cell.length_a   1.000
_cell.length_b   1.000
_cell.length_c   1.000
_cell.angle_alpha   90.00
_cell.angle_beta   90.00
_cell.angle_gamma   90.00
#
_symmetry.space_group_name_H-M   'P 1'
#
loop_
_entity.id
_entity.type
_entity.pdbx_description
1 polymer ?
#
loop_
_entity_poly.entity_id
_entity_poly.type
_entity_poly.pdbx_seq_one_letter_code
_entity_poly.pdbx_strand_id
1 'polypeptide(L)'
;MAKNVGIIHYTAPSGEVGGVENVISAHINFLSRMRFKVILIYGTGGGYNGKGVKEHQIQLLSPKNPKVVDVQKEVLEKCKATESFDRLKKMIKSELKGCIEGVDVCIVH
;
A
#
# COMPACT_ATOMS: atom_id res chain seq x y z
N MET A 1 5.74 -13.10 -21.32
CA MET A 1 4.90 -12.99 -20.11
C MET A 1 4.57 -11.53 -19.88
N ALA A 2 3.35 -11.20 -19.44
CA ALA A 2 3.03 -9.84 -19.02
C ALA A 2 3.77 -9.54 -17.69
N LYS A 3 4.48 -8.40 -17.60
CA LYS A 3 5.16 -8.02 -16.35
C LYS A 3 4.13 -7.63 -15.28
N ASN A 4 4.44 -7.96 -14.03
CA ASN A 4 3.67 -7.60 -12.85
C ASN A 4 4.22 -6.30 -12.25
N VAL A 5 3.39 -5.27 -12.15
CA VAL A 5 3.76 -3.99 -11.56
C VAL A 5 3.01 -3.81 -10.25
N GLY A 6 3.76 -3.67 -9.16
CA GLY A 6 3.22 -3.35 -7.84
C GLY A 6 3.08 -1.84 -7.65
N ILE A 7 1.99 -1.41 -7.04
CA ILE A 7 1.81 -0.04 -6.56
C ILE A 7 1.44 -0.12 -5.08
N ILE A 8 2.22 0.50 -4.21
CA ILE A 8 2.01 0.51 -2.76
C ILE A 8 1.70 1.94 -2.32
N HIS A 9 0.64 2.11 -1.52
CA HIS A 9 0.36 3.36 -0.82
C HIS A 9 -0.42 3.09 0.49
N TYR A 10 -0.53 4.05 1.40
CA TYR A 10 -1.30 3.85 2.63
C TYR A 10 -2.83 3.94 2.43
N THR A 11 -3.26 4.59 1.34
CA THR A 11 -4.66 4.72 0.88
C THR A 11 -4.80 4.25 -0.58
N ALA A 12 -6.00 3.80 -0.96
CA ALA A 12 -6.33 3.47 -2.34
C ALA A 12 -7.44 4.40 -2.89
N PRO A 13 -7.52 4.60 -4.23
CA PRO A 13 -8.31 5.68 -4.81
C PRO A 13 -9.82 5.60 -4.61
N SER A 14 -10.34 4.39 -4.41
CA SER A 14 -11.74 4.18 -4.09
C SER A 14 -11.92 4.32 -2.58
N GLY A 15 -12.61 5.38 -2.13
CA GLY A 15 -12.98 5.62 -0.73
C GLY A 15 -12.17 6.71 -0.01
N GLU A 16 -11.04 7.14 -0.55
CA GLU A 16 -10.23 8.24 -0.04
C GLU A 16 -9.81 9.09 -1.25
N VAL A 17 -10.21 10.37 -1.30
CA VAL A 17 -9.96 11.24 -2.47
C VAL A 17 -8.89 12.26 -2.12
N GLY A 18 -7.69 12.07 -2.68
CA GLY A 18 -6.56 12.98 -2.57
C GLY A 18 -5.75 13.07 -3.87
N GLY A 19 -4.72 13.92 -3.88
CA GLY A 19 -3.90 14.15 -5.07
C GLY A 19 -3.10 12.92 -5.51
N VAL A 20 -2.60 12.13 -4.55
CA VAL A 20 -1.81 10.92 -4.82
C VAL A 20 -2.68 9.81 -5.38
N GLU A 21 -3.92 9.68 -4.91
CA GLU A 21 -4.89 8.70 -5.38
C GLU A 21 -5.27 8.90 -6.84
N ASN A 22 -5.30 10.16 -7.30
CA ASN A 22 -5.47 10.47 -8.72
C ASN A 22 -4.25 10.01 -9.55
N VAL A 23 -3.03 10.20 -9.03
CA VAL A 23 -1.79 9.71 -9.68
C VAL A 23 -1.76 8.19 -9.73
N ILE A 24 -2.12 7.52 -8.63
CA ILE A 24 -2.25 6.05 -8.57
C ILE A 24 -3.27 5.57 -9.61
N SER A 25 -4.44 6.20 -9.67
CA SER A 25 -5.46 5.88 -10.68
C SER A 25 -4.95 6.06 -12.11
N ALA A 26 -4.20 7.12 -12.38
CA ALA A 26 -3.58 7.36 -13.68
C ALA A 26 -2.53 6.29 -14.03
N HIS A 27 -1.69 5.89 -13.07
CA HIS A 27 -0.71 4.80 -13.24
C HIS A 27 -1.42 3.49 -13.57
N ILE A 28 -2.42 3.11 -12.77
CA ILE A 28 -3.17 1.86 -12.98
C ILE A 28 -3.80 1.85 -14.38
N ASN A 29 -4.48 2.92 -14.76
CA ASN A 29 -5.12 3.03 -16.07
C ASN A 29 -4.11 2.91 -17.22
N PHE A 30 -2.97 3.59 -17.13
CA PHE A 30 -1.92 3.54 -18.14
C PHE A 30 -1.31 2.14 -18.26
N LEU A 31 -0.93 1.54 -17.14
CA LEU A 31 -0.28 0.23 -17.10
C LEU A 31 -1.22 -0.89 -17.60
N SER A 32 -2.49 -0.85 -17.19
CA SER A 32 -3.50 -1.81 -17.66
C SER A 32 -3.74 -1.70 -19.17
N ARG A 33 -3.74 -0.49 -19.74
CA ARG A 33 -3.81 -0.28 -21.21
C ARG A 33 -2.61 -0.87 -21.94
N MET A 34 -1.43 -0.82 -21.32
CA MET A 34 -0.20 -1.44 -21.83
C MET A 34 -0.14 -2.96 -21.58
N ARG A 35 -1.22 -3.57 -21.07
CA ARG A 35 -1.36 -5.00 -20.77
C ARG A 35 -0.42 -5.51 -19.67
N PHE A 36 0.05 -4.64 -18.78
CA PHE A 36 0.68 -5.05 -17.53
C PHE A 36 -0.37 -5.57 -16.55
N LYS A 37 0.04 -6.48 -15.67
CA LYS A 37 -0.79 -6.88 -14.52
C LYS A 37 -0.44 -5.97 -13.35
N VAL A 38 -1.43 -5.27 -12.82
CA VAL A 38 -1.21 -4.32 -11.72
C VAL A 38 -1.59 -4.95 -10.40
N ILE A 39 -0.71 -4.86 -9.42
CA ILE A 39 -0.93 -5.34 -8.05
C ILE A 39 -0.99 -4.10 -7.15
N LEU A 40 -2.19 -3.72 -6.72
CA LEU A 40 -2.42 -2.56 -5.87
C LEU A 40 -2.42 -3.01 -4.41
N ILE A 41 -1.46 -2.52 -3.63
CA ILE A 41 -1.28 -2.83 -2.21
C ILE A 41 -1.60 -1.57 -1.40
N TYR A 42 -2.52 -1.65 -0.43
CA TYR A 42 -2.99 -0.47 0.29
C TYR A 42 -3.43 -0.74 1.73
N GLY A 43 -3.52 0.32 2.54
CA GLY A 43 -3.99 0.24 3.93
C GLY A 43 -5.50 0.36 4.09
N THR A 44 -6.10 1.36 3.46
CA THR A 44 -7.54 1.65 3.51
C THR A 44 -8.05 2.11 2.14
N GLY A 45 -9.36 2.03 1.92
CA GLY A 45 -9.99 2.23 0.62
C GLY A 45 -10.05 0.95 -0.20
N GLY A 46 -9.90 1.08 -1.51
CA GLY A 46 -9.94 -0.03 -2.48
C GLY A 46 -11.32 -0.23 -3.10
N GLY A 47 -11.50 -1.30 -3.87
CA GLY A 47 -12.68 -1.45 -4.74
C GLY A 47 -12.47 -0.76 -6.08
N TYR A 48 -11.24 -0.82 -6.59
CA TYR A 48 -10.91 -0.33 -7.91
C TYR A 48 -11.41 -1.32 -8.98
N ASN A 49 -12.48 -0.96 -9.70
CA ASN A 49 -13.13 -1.80 -10.73
C ASN A 49 -12.38 -1.84 -12.08
N GLY A 50 -11.05 -1.89 -12.06
CA GLY A 50 -10.21 -1.96 -13.26
C GLY A 50 -9.93 -3.39 -13.72
N LYS A 51 -10.10 -3.67 -15.02
CA LYS A 51 -9.63 -4.95 -15.59
C LYS A 51 -8.11 -5.06 -15.45
N GLY A 52 -7.64 -6.20 -14.94
CA GLY A 52 -6.20 -6.49 -14.81
C GLY A 52 -5.55 -5.96 -13.53
N VAL A 53 -6.35 -5.49 -12.56
CA VAL A 53 -5.88 -5.04 -11.25
C VAL A 53 -6.19 -6.10 -10.21
N LYS A 54 -5.18 -6.46 -9.41
CA LYS A 54 -5.33 -7.31 -8.23
C LYS A 54 -5.10 -6.45 -6.99
N GLU A 55 -6.10 -6.40 -6.13
CA GLU A 55 -6.07 -5.61 -4.90
C GLU A 55 -5.59 -6.45 -3.71
N HIS A 56 -4.76 -5.84 -2.87
CA HIS A 56 -4.22 -6.42 -1.65
C HIS A 56 -4.27 -5.39 -0.52
N GLN A 57 -5.24 -5.55 0.38
CA GLN A 57 -5.31 -4.70 1.57
C GLN A 57 -4.41 -5.26 2.68
N ILE A 58 -3.51 -4.41 3.20
CA ILE A 58 -2.68 -4.66 4.38
C ILE A 58 -3.11 -3.65 5.43
N GLN A 59 -3.94 -4.07 6.39
CA GLN A 59 -4.54 -3.15 7.37
C GLN A 59 -3.51 -2.35 8.17
N LEU A 60 -2.30 -2.88 8.36
CA LEU A 60 -1.19 -2.21 9.05
C LEU A 60 -0.55 -1.07 8.25
N LEU A 61 -0.85 -0.92 6.96
CA LEU A 61 -0.50 0.28 6.18
C LEU A 61 -1.48 1.42 6.41
N SER A 62 -2.67 1.17 6.97
CA SER A 62 -3.67 2.20 7.18
C SER A 62 -3.23 3.17 8.29
N PRO A 63 -3.23 4.48 8.06
CA PRO A 63 -2.92 5.46 9.10
C PRO A 63 -4.02 5.50 10.18
N LYS A 64 -5.21 4.96 9.90
CA LYS A 64 -6.34 4.86 10.83
C LYS A 64 -6.30 3.57 11.67
N ASN A 65 -5.34 2.67 11.43
CA ASN A 65 -5.23 1.44 12.19
C ASN A 65 -4.88 1.75 13.66
N PRO A 66 -5.64 1.27 14.66
CA PRO A 66 -5.40 1.58 16.07
C PRO A 66 -3.96 1.29 16.51
N LYS A 67 -3.38 0.17 16.05
CA LYS A 67 -2.01 -0.21 16.39
C LYS A 67 -0.97 0.74 15.80
N VAL A 68 -1.20 1.24 14.58
CA VAL A 68 -0.33 2.23 13.94
C VAL A 68 -0.42 3.56 14.69
N VAL A 69 -1.63 3.98 15.05
CA VAL A 69 -1.88 5.22 15.81
C VAL A 69 -1.23 5.17 17.19
N ASP A 70 -1.38 4.07 17.92
CA ASP A 70 -0.81 3.92 19.27
C ASP A 70 0.72 3.94 19.24
N VAL A 71 1.34 3.24 18.28
CA VAL A 71 2.80 3.26 18.09
C VAL A 71 3.28 4.65 17.67
N GLN A 72 2.54 5.33 16.79
CA GLN A 72 2.88 6.69 16.37
C GLN A 72 2.87 7.66 17.56
N LYS A 73 1.84 7.60 18.42
CA LYS A 73 1.77 8.41 19.65
C LYS A 73 2.97 8.11 20.56
N GLU A 74 3.28 6.84 20.80
CA GLU A 74 4.42 6.44 21.63
C GLU A 74 5.75 7.03 21.13
N VAL A 75 5.99 6.97 19.81
CA VAL A 75 7.22 7.50 19.18
C VAL A 75 7.29 9.02 19.31
N LEU A 76 6.17 9.72 19.10
CA LEU A 76 6.08 11.17 19.22
C LEU A 76 6.29 11.63 20.67
N GLU A 77 5.66 10.96 21.64
CA GLU A 77 5.80 11.26 23.07
C GLU A 77 7.24 11.05 23.57
N LYS A 78 7.91 9.98 23.11
CA LYS A 78 9.28 9.66 23.51
C LYS A 78 10.34 10.35 22.65
N CYS A 79 9.95 11.03 21.57
CA CYS A 79 10.81 11.64 20.56
C CYS A 79 11.91 10.68 20.04
N LYS A 80 11.65 9.37 19.99
CA LYS A 80 12.61 8.36 19.53
C LYS A 80 11.90 7.10 19.04
N ALA A 81 12.59 6.33 18.20
CA ALA A 81 12.13 5.00 17.83
C ALA A 81 12.02 4.10 19.08
N THR A 82 10.93 3.36 19.16
CA THR A 82 10.62 2.46 20.28
C THR A 82 10.68 1.01 19.83
N GLU A 83 10.73 0.08 20.78
CA GLU A 83 10.64 -1.34 20.44
C GLU A 83 9.31 -1.69 19.75
N SER A 84 8.22 -1.02 20.11
CA SER A 84 6.91 -1.19 19.48
C SER A 84 6.95 -0.75 18.01
N PHE A 85 7.67 0.33 17.71
CA PHE A 85 7.92 0.76 16.34
C PHE A 85 8.70 -0.29 15.54
N ASP A 86 9.77 -0.84 16.09
CA ASP A 86 10.54 -1.89 15.41
C ASP A 86 9.74 -3.18 15.21
N ARG A 87 8.91 -3.55 16.20
CA ARG A 87 7.98 -4.68 16.09
C ARG A 87 6.95 -4.42 14.99
N LEU A 88 6.34 -3.24 14.94
CA LEU A 88 5.38 -2.87 13.89
C LEU A 88 6.02 -2.91 12.50
N LYS A 89 7.23 -2.36 12.34
CA LYS A 89 7.98 -2.42 11.08
C LYS A 89 8.21 -3.85 10.60
N LYS A 90 8.58 -4.76 11.52
CA LYS A 90 8.77 -6.19 11.21
C LYS A 90 7.46 -6.85 10.75
N MET A 91 6.34 -6.53 11.40
CA MET A 91 5.02 -7.04 10.99
C MET A 91 4.62 -6.57 9.60
N ILE A 92 4.70 -5.27 9.34
CA ILE A 92 4.40 -4.69 8.02
C ILE A 92 5.28 -5.32 6.94
N LYS A 93 6.59 -5.47 7.21
CA LYS A 93 7.52 -6.12 6.26
C LYS A 93 7.15 -7.57 5.98
N SER A 94 6.68 -8.31 6.99
CA SER A 94 6.26 -9.69 6.83
C SER A 94 5.03 -9.81 5.93
N GLU A 95 4.02 -8.97 6.13
CA GLU A 95 2.82 -8.94 5.28
C GLU A 95 3.15 -8.50 3.85
N LEU A 96 3.96 -7.44 3.71
CA LEU A 96 4.39 -6.94 2.40
C LEU A 96 5.14 -8.00 1.59
N LYS A 97 5.98 -8.83 2.24
CA LYS A 97 6.79 -9.84 1.56
C LYS A 97 5.92 -10.79 0.72
N GLY A 98 4.76 -11.21 1.23
CA GLY A 98 3.83 -12.08 0.51
C GLY A 98 3.10 -11.38 -0.64
N CYS A 99 2.88 -10.06 -0.54
CA CYS A 99 2.19 -9.30 -1.58
C CYS A 99 3.09 -8.87 -2.74
N ILE A 100 4.38 -8.66 -2.48
CA ILE A 100 5.36 -8.25 -3.50
C ILE A 100 6.04 -9.43 -4.18
N GLU A 101 5.81 -10.65 -3.73
CA GLU A 101 6.35 -11.84 -4.36
C GLU A 101 5.82 -11.97 -5.81
N GLY A 102 6.75 -12.04 -6.77
CA GLY A 102 6.42 -12.06 -8.19
C GLY A 102 6.09 -10.68 -8.80
N VAL A 103 6.26 -9.58 -8.07
CA VAL A 103 6.28 -8.22 -8.64
C VAL A 103 7.63 -7.97 -9.31
N ASP A 104 7.63 -7.55 -10.58
CA ASP A 104 8.85 -7.23 -11.33
C ASP A 104 9.35 -5.80 -11.03
N VAL A 105 8.42 -4.86 -10.88
CA VAL A 105 8.70 -3.44 -10.59
C VAL A 105 7.68 -2.95 -9.57
N CYS A 106 8.13 -2.29 -8.51
CA CYS A 106 7.26 -1.73 -7.47
C CYS A 106 7.39 -0.20 -7.45
N ILE A 107 6.24 0.48 -7.55
CA ILE A 107 6.11 1.92 -7.36
C ILE A 107 5.61 2.15 -5.94
N VAL A 108 6.33 2.94 -5.15
CA VAL A 108 5.94 3.30 -3.79
C VAL A 108 5.55 4.77 -3.79
N HIS A 109 4.33 5.06 -3.35
CA HIS A 109 3.81 6.41 -3.12
C HIS A 109 3.69 6.71 -1.64
#